data_AF-A0A2T5IVB6-F1
#
_entry.id   AF-A0A2T5IVB6-F1
#
_cell.length_a   1.000
_cell.length_b   1.000
_cell.length_c   1.000
_cell.angle_alpha   90.00
_cell.angle_beta   90.00
_cell.angle_gamma   90.00
#
_symmetry.space_group_name_H-M   'P 1'
#
loop_
_entity.id
_entity.type
_entity.pdbx_description
1 polymer ?
#
loop_
_entity_poly.entity_id
_entity_poly.type
_entity_poly.pdbx_seq_one_letter_code
_entity_poly.pdbx_strand_id
1 'polypeptide(L)' 'MCRAFDVSESGFHAQRTRPVCKRKQENTRLKIEILAAHQRTRETYNAERLHHDLADHGVQTT' A
#
# COMPACT_ATOMS: atom_id res chain seq x y z
N MET A 1 8.84 -1.17 -25.61
CA MET A 1 8.21 -0.75 -24.35
C MET A 1 7.55 0.62 -24.47
N CYS A 2 8.24 1.70 -24.88
CA CYS A 2 7.64 3.03 -25.04
C CYS A 2 6.39 3.06 -25.96
N ARG A 3 6.45 2.40 -27.13
CA ARG A 3 5.28 2.27 -28.04
C ARG A 3 4.12 1.45 -27.46
N ALA A 4 4.40 0.54 -26.52
CA ALA A 4 3.36 -0.30 -25.91
C ALA A 4 2.61 0.44 -24.80
N PHE A 5 3.24 1.44 -24.18
CA PHE A 5 2.65 2.29 -23.14
C PHE A 5 2.26 3.68 -23.64
N ASP A 6 2.44 3.96 -24.94
CA ASP A 6 2.23 5.26 -25.57
C ASP A 6 2.89 6.44 -24.82
N VAL A 7 4.17 6.26 -24.45
CA VAL A 7 4.97 7.26 -23.75
C VAL A 7 6.26 7.58 -24.51
N SER A 8 6.80 8.78 -24.29
CA SER A 8 8.15 9.11 -24.77
C SER A 8 9.22 8.29 -24.03
N GLU A 9 10.37 8.12 -24.66
CA GLU A 9 11.53 7.46 -24.05
C GLU A 9 11.99 8.16 -22.76
N SER A 10 12.02 9.49 -22.77
CA SER A 10 12.29 10.29 -21.57
C SER A 10 11.25 10.07 -20.48
N GLY A 11 9.97 9.95 -20.83
CA GLY A 11 8.89 9.63 -19.90
C GLY A 11 9.04 8.24 -19.27
N PHE A 12 9.40 7.25 -20.09
CA PHE A 12 9.67 5.87 -19.64
C PHE A 12 10.81 5.82 -18.62
N HIS A 13 11.92 6.53 -18.88
CA HIS A 13 13.04 6.58 -17.93
C HIS A 13 12.75 7.46 -16.70
N ALA A 14 12.03 8.57 -16.86
CA ALA A 14 11.67 9.44 -15.76
C ALA A 14 10.78 8.74 -14.72
N GLN A 15 9.95 7.78 -15.12
CA GLN A 15 9.13 7.02 -14.18
C GLN A 15 9.97 6.27 -13.13
N ARG A 16 11.15 5.77 -13.49
CA ARG A 16 12.02 5.01 -12.57
C ARG A 16 12.69 5.89 -11.51
N THR A 17 12.97 7.15 -11.83
CA THR A 17 13.63 8.10 -10.91
C THR A 17 12.65 8.93 -10.11
N ARG A 18 11.38 9.01 -10.54
CA ARG A 18 10.34 9.77 -9.83
C ARG A 18 10.12 9.19 -8.42
N PRO A 19 10.04 10.06 -7.39
CA PRO A 19 9.71 9.62 -6.04
C PRO A 19 8.29 9.04 -5.99
N VAL A 20 8.09 8.13 -5.05
CA VAL A 20 6.81 7.45 -4.84
C VAL A 20 5.74 8.50 -4.48
N CYS A 21 4.58 8.48 -5.14
CA CYS A 21 3.52 9.43 -4.84
C CYS A 21 2.96 9.22 -3.42
N LYS A 22 2.43 10.29 -2.80
CA LYS A 22 1.94 10.28 -1.41
C LYS A 22 0.99 9.12 -1.11
N ARG A 23 -0.03 8.94 -1.96
CA ARG A 23 -0.98 7.83 -1.85
C ARG A 23 -0.30 6.46 -1.84
N LYS A 24 0.73 6.27 -2.67
CA LYS A 24 1.45 4.99 -2.74
C LYS A 24 2.33 4.77 -1.52
N GLN A 25 2.89 5.82 -0.92
CA GLN A 25 3.60 5.73 0.37
C GLN A 25 2.63 5.34 1.51
N GLU A 26 1.47 5.99 1.54
CA GLU A 26 0.42 5.71 2.53
C GLU A 26 -0.13 4.28 2.39
N ASN A 27 -0.38 3.83 1.16
CA ASN A 27 -0.75 2.43 0.90
C ASN A 27 0.33 1.44 1.36
N THR A 28 1.62 1.78 1.21
CA THR A 28 2.71 0.93 1.72
C THR A 28 2.67 0.86 3.26
N ARG A 29 2.46 1.98 3.94
CA ARG A 29 2.30 2.01 5.41
C ARG A 29 1.09 1.18 5.85
N LEU A 30 -0.06 1.38 5.22
CA LEU A 30 -1.28 0.62 5.49
C LEU A 30 -1.09 -0.88 5.28
N LYS A 31 -0.40 -1.27 4.20
CA LYS A 31 -0.12 -2.68 3.91
C LYS A 31 0.73 -3.34 4.99
N ILE A 32 1.72 -2.62 5.54
CA ILE A 32 2.54 -3.13 6.64
C ILE A 32 1.68 -3.36 7.88
N GLU A 33 0.81 -2.41 8.22
CA GLU A 33 -0.07 -2.56 9.38
C GLU A 33 -1.04 -3.72 9.22
N ILE A 34 -1.65 -3.87 8.04
CA ILE A 34 -2.56 -4.99 7.73
C ILE A 34 -1.85 -6.34 7.89
N LEU A 35 -0.60 -6.46 7.42
CA LEU A 35 0.18 -7.70 7.58
C LEU A 35 0.51 -7.99 9.05
N ALA A 36 0.85 -6.96 9.83
CA ALA A 36 1.10 -7.11 11.26
C ALA A 36 -0.18 -7.54 12.01
N ALA A 37 -1.31 -6.93 11.68
CA ALA A 37 -2.61 -7.27 12.25
C ALA A 37 -3.07 -8.69 11.84
N HIS A 38 -2.77 -9.09 10.60
CA HIS A 38 -3.01 -10.45 10.12
C HIS A 38 -2.21 -11.51 10.92
N GLN A 39 -0.94 -11.22 11.23
CA GLN A 39 -0.12 -12.09 12.08
C GLN A 39 -0.64 -12.13 13.53
N ARG A 40 -1.03 -10.99 14.11
CA ARG A 40 -1.62 -10.90 15.46
C ARG A 40 -2.91 -11.72 15.60
N THR A 41 -3.73 -11.71 14.57
CA THR A 41 -5.02 -12.43 14.52
C THR A 41 -4.89 -13.92 14.14
N ARG A 42 -3.67 -14.47 14.11
CA ARG A 42 -3.38 -15.86 13.69
C ARG A 42 -3.96 -16.19 12.31
N GLU A 43 -3.85 -15.25 11.39
CA GLU A 43 -4.34 -15.38 10.02
C GLU A 43 -5.87 -15.58 9.92
N THR A 44 -6.61 -15.25 10.98
CA THR A 44 -8.06 -15.34 10.98
C THR A 44 -8.64 -14.17 10.21
N TYR A 45 -9.17 -14.43 9.02
CA TYR A 45 -9.76 -13.43 8.13
C TYR A 45 -11.14 -12.95 8.60
N ASN A 46 -11.23 -12.37 9.79
CA ASN A 46 -12.41 -11.60 10.20
C ASN A 46 -12.12 -10.10 10.08
N ALA A 47 -12.80 -9.44 9.14
CA ALA A 47 -12.68 -8.01 8.88
C ALA A 47 -12.96 -7.17 10.14
N GLU A 48 -13.95 -7.52 10.96
CA GLU A 48 -14.26 -6.79 12.20
C GLU A 48 -13.09 -6.84 13.19
N ARG A 49 -12.45 -8.01 13.32
CA ARG A 49 -11.27 -8.17 14.20
C ARG A 49 -10.06 -7.42 13.65
N LEU A 50 -9.87 -7.44 12.34
CA LEU A 50 -8.81 -6.67 11.68
C LEU A 50 -9.02 -5.16 11.89
N HIS A 51 -10.25 -4.66 11.73
CA HIS A 51 -10.57 -3.25 11.97
C HIS A 51 -10.32 -2.83 13.42
N HIS A 52 -10.70 -3.67 14.40
CA HIS A 52 -10.43 -3.41 15.82
C HIS A 52 -8.93 -3.36 16.11
N ASP A 53 -8.17 -4.34 15.62
CA ASP A 53 -6.73 -4.46 15.82
C ASP A 53 -5.93 -3.36 15.07
N LEU A 54 -6.46 -2.83 13.96
CA LEU A 54 -5.91 -1.64 13.30
C LEU A 54 -6.19 -0.37 14.12
N ALA A 55 -7.41 -0.24 14.67
CA ALA A 55 -7.80 0.91 15.49
C ALA A 55 -7.02 0.98 16.82
N ASP A 56 -6.81 -0.16 17.48
CA ASP A 56 -5.99 -0.29 18.70
C ASP A 56 -4.54 0.16 18.47
N HIS A 57 -4.06 0.00 17.23
CA HIS A 57 -2.73 0.41 16.80
C HIS A 57 -2.70 1.80 16.13
N GLY A 58 -3.80 2.56 16.25
CA GLY A 58 -3.89 3.94 15.80
C GLY A 58 -3.98 4.10 14.28
N VAL A 59 -4.36 3.04 13.56
CA VAL A 59 -4.55 3.07 12.10
C VAL A 59 -6.03 3.16 11.77
N GLN A 60 -6.44 4.36 11.38
CA GLN A 60 -7.82 4.64 10.96
C GLN A 60 -8.00 4.18 9.51
N THR A 61 -8.99 3.32 9.27
CA THR A 61 -9.40 2.90 7.92
C THR A 61 -10.76 3.53 7.67
N THR A 62 -10.79 4.70 7.01
CA THR A 62 -12.02 5.43 6.64
C THR A 62 -12.69 4.83 5.42
#